data_AF-A0A3B9AU39-F1
#
_entry.id   AF-A0A3B9AU39-F1
#
_cell.length_a   1.000
_cell.length_b   1.000
_cell.length_c   1.000
_cell.angle_alpha   90.00
_cell.angle_beta   90.00
_cell.angle_gamma   90.00
#
_symmetry.space_group_name_H-M   'P 1'
#
loop_
_entity.id
_entity.type
_entity.pdbx_description
1 polymer ?
#
loop_
_entity_poly.entity_id
_entity_poly.type
_entity_poly.pdbx_seq_one_letter_code
_entity_poly.pdbx_strand_id
1 'polypeptide(L)'
;MNAFLSLGRWLFAIPFAILGLINLLSIDAMVHSFVPTYMPMPKVWVVAGGISLVAASLSMLIGKWDKLATVLLAVYLLLMVVLVHLQAAMGGSISAQFLLFKDMALAGGAMLYAQHLAKDRSIIG
;
A
#
# COMPACT_ATOMS: atom_id res chain seq x y z
N MET A 1 20.26 -18.96 -7.80
CA MET A 1 19.50 -18.65 -6.57
C MET A 1 19.52 -17.16 -6.24
N ASN A 2 20.70 -16.53 -6.09
CA ASN A 2 20.81 -15.11 -5.72
C ASN A 2 20.12 -14.14 -6.70
N ALA A 3 20.21 -14.40 -8.01
CA ALA A 3 19.54 -13.59 -9.02
C ALA A 3 18.00 -13.68 -8.98
N PHE A 4 17.46 -14.84 -8.57
CA PHE A 4 16.01 -14.99 -8.40
C PHE A 4 15.53 -14.25 -7.14
N LEU A 5 16.25 -14.39 -6.02
CA LEU A 5 15.91 -13.71 -4.76
C LEU A 5 16.06 -12.18 -4.85
N SER A 6 16.99 -11.68 -5.66
CA SER A 6 17.15 -10.23 -5.88
C SER A 6 15.97 -9.61 -6.64
N LEU A 7 15.13 -10.40 -7.31
CA LEU A 7 13.88 -9.92 -7.92
C LEU A 7 12.85 -9.48 -6.88
N GLY A 8 12.96 -9.97 -5.63
CA GLY A 8 12.01 -9.66 -4.56
C GLY A 8 11.83 -8.15 -4.33
N ARG A 9 12.89 -7.35 -4.46
CA ARG A 9 12.78 -5.88 -4.32
C ARG A 9 11.89 -5.24 -5.38
N TRP A 10 11.89 -5.80 -6.60
CA TRP A 10 11.10 -5.31 -7.72
C TRP A 10 9.67 -5.82 -7.61
N LEU A 11 9.50 -7.10 -7.28
CA LEU A 11 8.19 -7.71 -7.06
C LEU A 11 7.45 -7.11 -5.86
N PHE A 12 8.17 -6.57 -4.89
CA PHE A 12 7.57 -5.83 -3.78
C PHE A 12 7.19 -4.40 -4.19
N ALA A 13 8.09 -3.64 -4.83
CA ALA A 13 7.86 -2.22 -5.11
C ALA A 13 6.90 -1.97 -6.31
N ILE A 14 7.13 -2.64 -7.44
CA ILE A 14 6.43 -2.34 -8.72
C ILE A 14 4.90 -2.45 -8.59
N PRO A 15 4.31 -3.47 -7.93
CA PRO A 15 2.87 -3.54 -7.77
C PRO A 15 2.27 -2.31 -7.08
N PHE A 16 2.96 -1.70 -6.12
CA PHE A 16 2.47 -0.47 -5.47
C PHE A 16 2.46 0.72 -6.43
N ALA A 17 3.46 0.86 -7.32
CA ALA A 17 3.40 1.88 -8.37
C ALA A 17 2.20 1.66 -9.29
N ILE A 18 1.97 0.43 -9.75
CA ILE A 18 0.85 0.10 -10.64
C ILE A 18 -0.49 0.37 -9.94
N LEU A 19 -0.67 -0.09 -8.70
CA LEU A 19 -1.87 0.16 -7.92
C LEU A 19 -2.09 1.66 -7.69
N GLY A 20 -1.02 2.41 -7.39
CA GLY A 20 -1.09 3.86 -7.25
C GLY A 20 -1.54 4.56 -8.53
N LEU A 21 -1.00 4.14 -9.68
CA LEU A 21 -1.42 4.66 -10.98
C LEU A 21 -2.87 4.30 -11.30
N ILE A 22 -3.32 3.08 -11.02
CA ILE A 22 -4.74 2.69 -11.20
C ILE A 22 -5.65 3.60 -10.36
N ASN A 23 -5.27 3.92 -9.12
CA ASN A 23 -6.04 4.84 -8.29
C ASN A 23 -6.17 6.23 -8.91
N LEU A 24 -5.12 6.73 -9.56
CA LEU A 24 -5.11 8.07 -10.17
C LEU A 24 -5.78 8.11 -11.55
N LEU A 25 -5.70 7.02 -12.32
CA LEU A 25 -6.28 6.94 -13.67
C LEU A 25 -7.76 6.51 -13.65
N SER A 26 -8.23 5.92 -12.56
CA SER A 26 -9.59 5.37 -12.45
C SER A 26 -10.30 5.82 -11.17
N ILE A 27 -10.20 7.13 -10.85
CA ILE A 27 -10.69 7.70 -9.59
C ILE A 27 -12.15 7.34 -9.31
N ASP A 28 -13.06 7.57 -10.27
CA ASP A 28 -14.49 7.33 -10.05
C ASP A 28 -14.80 5.85 -9.82
N ALA A 29 -14.12 4.95 -10.54
CA ALA A 29 -14.27 3.51 -10.37
C ALA A 29 -13.76 3.04 -8.99
N MET A 30 -12.63 3.59 -8.52
CA MET A 30 -12.08 3.27 -7.21
C MET A 30 -12.94 3.81 -6.07
N VAL A 31 -13.48 5.03 -6.22
CA VAL A 31 -14.44 5.59 -5.27
C VAL A 31 -15.64 4.66 -5.12
N HIS A 32 -16.24 4.24 -6.23
CA HIS A 32 -17.43 3.41 -6.20
C HIS A 32 -17.18 2.01 -5.60
N SER A 33 -15.99 1.45 -5.85
CA SER A 33 -15.69 0.06 -5.49
C SER A 33 -15.12 -0.09 -4.08
N PHE A 34 -14.39 0.91 -3.58
CA PHE A 34 -13.55 0.74 -2.38
C PHE A 34 -13.73 1.82 -1.32
N VAL A 35 -14.32 2.98 -1.63
CA VAL A 35 -14.48 4.03 -0.61
C VAL A 35 -15.81 3.85 0.12
N PRO A 36 -15.81 3.67 1.44
CA PRO A 36 -17.05 3.57 2.20
C PRO A 36 -17.91 4.82 2.10
N THR A 37 -19.24 4.65 2.10
CA THR A 37 -20.21 5.75 1.91
C THR A 37 -20.20 6.79 3.03
N TYR A 38 -19.70 6.44 4.22
CA TYR A 38 -19.59 7.36 5.35
C TYR A 38 -18.39 8.32 5.25
N MET A 39 -17.46 8.09 4.32
CA MET A 39 -16.21 8.84 4.25
C MET A 39 -16.42 10.18 3.50
N PRO A 40 -16.10 11.34 4.11
CA PRO A 40 -16.24 12.61 3.42
C PRO A 40 -15.19 12.74 2.31
N MET A 41 -15.54 13.47 1.25
CA MET A 41 -14.62 13.78 0.13
C MET A 41 -13.96 12.53 -0.49
N PRO A 42 -14.74 11.53 -0.96
CA PRO A 42 -14.23 10.21 -1.33
C PRO A 42 -13.12 10.23 -2.40
N LYS A 43 -13.19 11.15 -3.36
CA LYS A 43 -12.17 11.32 -4.41
C LYS A 43 -10.81 11.71 -3.86
N VAL A 44 -10.77 12.50 -2.78
CA VAL A 44 -9.51 12.96 -2.18
C VAL A 44 -8.75 11.81 -1.57
N TRP A 45 -9.43 10.86 -0.93
CA TRP A 45 -8.80 9.67 -0.36
C TRP A 45 -8.19 8.77 -1.42
N VAL A 46 -8.87 8.58 -2.56
CA VAL A 46 -8.35 7.79 -3.69
C VAL A 46 -7.12 8.45 -4.29
N VAL A 47 -7.15 9.77 -4.50
CA VAL A 47 -5.99 10.50 -5.04
C VAL A 47 -4.83 10.49 -4.05
N ALA A 48 -5.08 10.75 -2.77
CA ALA A 48 -4.06 10.73 -1.72
C ALA A 48 -3.43 9.33 -1.57
N GLY A 49 -4.24 8.27 -1.57
CA GLY A 49 -3.76 6.90 -1.56
C GLY A 49 -2.93 6.58 -2.81
N GLY A 50 -3.42 6.96 -3.99
CA GLY A 50 -2.71 6.77 -5.26
C GLY A 50 -1.32 7.43 -5.28
N ILE A 51 -1.24 8.71 -4.90
CA ILE A 51 0.03 9.45 -4.78
C ILE A 51 0.96 8.77 -3.76
N SER A 52 0.43 8.38 -2.60
CA SER A 52 1.21 7.75 -1.53
C SER A 52 1.82 6.42 -1.98
N LEU A 53 1.06 5.59 -2.70
CA LEU A 53 1.52 4.32 -3.24
C LEU A 53 2.63 4.49 -4.29
N VAL A 54 2.46 5.44 -5.22
CA VAL A 54 3.50 5.77 -6.21
C VAL A 54 4.75 6.31 -5.53
N ALA A 55 4.60 7.25 -4.60
CA ALA A 55 5.71 7.84 -3.87
C ALA A 55 6.48 6.78 -3.07
N ALA A 56 5.78 5.87 -2.39
CA ALA A 56 6.40 4.77 -1.66
C ALA A 56 7.17 3.82 -2.59
N SER A 57 6.60 3.47 -3.74
CA SER A 57 7.30 2.66 -4.74
C SER A 57 8.55 3.35 -5.26
N LEU A 58 8.47 4.62 -5.66
CA LEU A 58 9.63 5.36 -6.16
C LEU A 58 10.73 5.46 -5.10
N SER A 59 10.34 5.73 -3.85
CA SER A 59 11.26 5.77 -2.71
C SER A 59 11.99 4.44 -2.51
N MET A 60 11.30 3.29 -2.56
CA MET A 60 11.90 1.95 -2.48
C MET A 60 12.83 1.62 -3.66
N LEU A 61 12.50 2.10 -4.87
CA LEU A 61 13.30 1.85 -6.07
C LEU A 61 14.60 2.67 -6.06
N ILE A 62 14.50 3.95 -5.71
CA ILE A 62 15.61 4.90 -5.60
C ILE A 62 16.48 4.57 -4.36
N GLY A 63 15.86 4.09 -3.27
CA GLY A 63 16.52 3.87 -1.98
C GLY A 63 16.73 5.15 -1.19
N LYS A 64 15.90 6.18 -1.44
CA LYS A 64 15.91 7.46 -0.71
C LYS A 64 14.58 7.62 0.02
N TRP A 65 14.65 7.92 1.31
CA TRP A 65 13.53 7.92 2.27
C TRP A 65 12.75 6.60 2.34
N ASP A 66 13.36 5.51 1.86
CA ASP A 66 12.70 4.21 1.68
C ASP A 66 12.20 3.63 3.00
N LYS A 67 12.95 3.83 4.10
CA LYS A 67 12.50 3.43 5.44
C LYS A 67 11.23 4.15 5.86
N LEU A 68 11.20 5.48 5.77
CA LEU A 68 10.02 6.27 6.13
C LEU A 68 8.84 5.90 5.23
N ALA A 69 9.08 5.84 3.93
CA ALA A 69 8.04 5.54 2.95
C ALA A 69 7.41 4.16 3.18
N THR A 70 8.19 3.14 3.52
CA THR A 70 7.68 1.79 3.80
C THR A 70 6.99 1.67 5.15
N VAL A 71 7.41 2.43 6.16
CA VAL A 71 6.65 2.56 7.43
C VAL A 71 5.29 3.20 7.18
N LEU A 72 5.25 4.32 6.44
CA LEU A 72 4.00 4.99 6.09
C LEU A 72 3.10 4.10 5.22
N LEU A 73 3.68 3.34 4.29
CA LEU A 73 2.95 2.34 3.51
C LEU A 73 2.34 1.26 4.40
N ALA A 74 3.08 0.74 5.39
CA ALA A 74 2.55 -0.24 6.34
C ALA A 74 1.37 0.33 7.14
N VAL A 75 1.49 1.57 7.64
CA VAL A 75 0.40 2.27 8.33
C VAL A 75 -0.80 2.45 7.42
N TYR A 76 -0.60 2.90 6.18
CA TYR A 76 -1.65 3.05 5.19
C TYR A 76 -2.41 1.74 4.93
N LEU A 77 -1.68 0.63 4.72
CA LEU A 77 -2.29 -0.68 4.49
C LEU A 77 -3.09 -1.17 5.70
N LEU A 78 -2.59 -0.95 6.92
CA LEU A 78 -3.34 -1.28 8.14
C LEU A 78 -4.59 -0.41 8.31
N LEU A 79 -4.54 0.87 7.89
CA LEU A 79 -5.74 1.71 7.86
C LEU A 79 -6.76 1.18 6.85
N MET A 80 -6.34 0.70 5.67
CA MET A 80 -7.25 0.06 4.71
C MET A 80 -7.88 -1.21 5.27
N VAL A 81 -7.09 -2.03 5.98
CA VAL A 81 -7.58 -3.22 6.71
C VAL A 81 -8.72 -2.84 7.66
N VAL A 82 -8.50 -1.87 8.54
CA VAL A 82 -9.46 -1.53 9.61
C VAL A 82 -10.65 -0.74 9.08
N LEU A 83 -10.43 0.27 8.23
CA LEU A 83 -11.46 1.23 7.83
C LEU A 83 -12.30 0.74 6.65
N VAL A 84 -11.72 -0.04 5.74
CA VAL A 84 -12.37 -0.43 4.48
C VAL A 84 -12.70 -1.92 4.48
N HIS A 85 -11.69 -2.76 4.59
CA HIS A 85 -11.86 -4.19 4.32
C HIS A 85 -12.51 -4.96 5.47
N LEU A 86 -12.26 -4.56 6.73
CA LEU A 86 -12.83 -5.24 7.90
C LEU A 86 -14.36 -5.17 7.92
N GLN A 87 -14.94 -3.99 7.70
CA GLN A 87 -16.40 -3.84 7.70
C GLN A 87 -17.05 -4.66 6.57
N ALA A 88 -16.48 -4.61 5.37
CA ALA A 88 -16.96 -5.39 4.23
C ALA A 88 -16.79 -6.91 4.43
N ALA A 89 -15.69 -7.34 5.07
CA ALA A 89 -15.42 -8.74 5.40
C ALA A 89 -16.39 -9.28 6.46
N MET A 90 -16.68 -8.48 7.50
CA MET A 90 -17.69 -8.80 8.52
C MET A 90 -19.10 -8.87 7.93
N GLY A 91 -19.37 -8.11 6.87
CA GLY A 91 -20.60 -8.20 6.08
C GLY A 91 -20.72 -9.46 5.21
N GLY A 92 -19.76 -10.39 5.28
CA GLY A 92 -19.80 -11.67 4.57
C GLY A 92 -19.17 -11.66 3.17
N SER A 93 -18.56 -10.54 2.74
CA SER A 93 -17.87 -10.49 1.44
C SER A 93 -16.58 -11.29 1.47
N ILE A 94 -16.57 -12.43 0.77
CA ILE A 94 -15.38 -13.28 0.60
C ILE A 94 -14.24 -12.48 -0.03
N SER A 95 -14.54 -11.68 -1.07
CA SER A 95 -13.54 -10.82 -1.72
C SER A 95 -12.91 -9.82 -0.75
N ALA A 96 -13.68 -9.24 0.16
CA ALA A 96 -13.16 -8.33 1.18
C ALA A 96 -12.28 -9.04 2.21
N GLN A 97 -12.60 -10.29 2.58
CA GLN A 97 -11.73 -11.09 3.45
C GLN A 97 -10.36 -11.33 2.81
N PHE A 98 -10.31 -11.66 1.51
CA PHE A 98 -9.05 -11.81 0.80
C PHE A 98 -8.26 -10.50 0.73
N LEU A 99 -8.92 -9.37 0.46
CA LEU A 99 -8.27 -8.06 0.43
C LEU A 99 -7.71 -7.67 1.80
N LEU A 100 -8.45 -7.95 2.87
CA LEU A 100 -8.03 -7.74 4.25
C LEU A 100 -6.72 -8.50 4.55
N PHE A 101 -6.70 -9.81 4.34
CA PHE A 101 -5.52 -10.62 4.62
C PHE A 101 -4.34 -10.26 3.71
N LYS A 102 -4.61 -9.92 2.45
CA LYS A 102 -3.61 -9.44 1.50
C LYS A 102 -2.97 -8.15 2.00
N ASP A 103 -3.75 -7.13 2.40
CA ASP A 103 -3.20 -5.87 2.89
C ASP A 103 -2.46 -6.04 4.23
N MET A 104 -2.94 -6.92 5.11
CA MET A 104 -2.25 -7.24 6.36
C MET A 104 -0.88 -7.91 6.10
N ALA A 105 -0.82 -8.85 5.15
CA ALA A 105 0.44 -9.47 4.75
C ALA A 105 1.41 -8.48 4.08
N LEU A 106 0.90 -7.61 3.21
CA LEU A 106 1.69 -6.55 2.57
C LEU A 106 2.21 -5.52 3.58
N ALA A 107 1.41 -5.17 4.60
CA ALA A 107 1.85 -4.30 5.69
C ALA A 107 3.01 -4.94 6.46
N GLY A 108 2.91 -6.23 6.79
CA GLY A 108 4.02 -6.98 7.38
C GLY A 108 5.27 -6.99 6.49
N GLY A 109 5.10 -7.20 5.18
CA GLY A 109 6.18 -7.09 4.21
C GLY A 109 6.85 -5.71 4.18
N ALA A 110 6.05 -4.64 4.27
CA ALA A 110 6.55 -3.27 4.31
C ALA A 110 7.33 -2.99 5.61
N MET A 111 6.87 -3.50 6.75
CA MET A 111 7.60 -3.43 8.02
C MET A 111 8.93 -4.20 7.96
N LEU A 112 8.93 -5.41 7.39
CA LEU A 112 10.15 -6.19 7.22
C LEU A 112 11.15 -5.48 6.29
N TYR A 113 10.65 -4.85 5.21
CA TYR A 113 11.47 -4.01 4.34
C TYR A 113 12.09 -2.85 5.11
N ALA A 114 11.28 -2.08 5.85
CA ALA A 114 11.75 -0.93 6.63
C ALA A 114 12.83 -1.33 7.64
N GLN A 115 12.70 -2.50 8.25
CA GLN A 115 13.62 -2.98 9.27
C GLN A 115 14.92 -3.56 8.69
N HIS A 116 14.86 -4.28 7.57
CA HIS A 116 15.98 -5.11 7.11
C HIS A 116 16.57 -4.73 5.75
N LEU A 117 15.79 -4.08 4.87
CA LEU A 117 16.20 -3.78 3.49
C LEU A 117 16.41 -2.29 3.24
N ALA A 118 15.80 -1.42 4.04
CA ALA A 118 15.86 0.01 3.83
C ALA A 118 17.29 0.55 3.93
N LYS A 119 17.63 1.44 3.00
CA LYS A 119 18.96 2.05 2.87
C LYS A 119 19.04 3.41 3.53
N ASP A 120 17.95 4.18 3.50
CA ASP A 120 17.90 5.54 4.01
C ASP A 120 17.43 5.57 5.47
N ARG A 121 18.32 6.08 6.33
CA ARG A 121 18.15 6.20 7.77
C ARG A 121 18.01 7.66 8.24
N SER A 122 17.94 8.60 7.31
CA SER A 122 18.05 10.04 7.59
C SER A 122 16.91 10.61 8.43
N ILE A 123 15.72 9.99 8.42
CA ILE A 123 14.54 10.50 9.13
C ILE A 123 14.18 9.66 10.36
N ILE A 124 14.20 8.33 10.24
CA ILE A 124 13.75 7.41 11.31
C ILE A 124 14.75 6.27 11.63
N GLY A 125 16.05 6.49 11.38
CA GLY A 125 17.17 5.70 11.96
C GLY A 125 17.67 4.49 11.19
#